data_AF-A0A1R1PC14-F1
#
_entry.id   AF-A0A1R1PC14-F1
#
_cell.length_a   1.000
_cell.length_b   1.000
_cell.length_c   1.000
_cell.angle_alpha   90.00
_cell.angle_beta   90.00
_cell.angle_gamma   90.00
#
_symmetry.space_group_name_H-M   'P 1'
#
loop_
_entity.id
_entity.type
_entity.pdbx_description
1 polymer ?
#
loop_
_entity_poly.entity_id
_entity_poly.type
_entity_poly.pdbx_seq_one_letter_code
_entity_poly.pdbx_strand_id
1 'polypeptide(L)'
;MMGVCGKDGRDYIRLVDLLGIYYQIRDDYMNVKSSEYNDNKGYFEDITEGKFSFLIIYAMKNPLYQGQLLSIMRQKTQDPHVKKYAASLIEQSGAFGYAVNRLQEVESQIYEEIEKLGGNERLVKVVQYLSREFH
;
A
#
# COMPACT_ATOMS: atom_id res chain seq x y z
N MET A 1 -11.05 -2.95 20.27
CA MET A 1 -11.09 -1.51 19.92
C MET A 1 -11.48 -0.74 21.17
N MET A 2 -10.51 -0.08 21.82
CA MET A 2 -10.79 0.91 22.86
C MET A 2 -10.75 2.28 22.18
N GLY A 3 -11.88 2.99 22.20
CA GLY A 3 -11.97 4.32 21.63
C GLY A 3 -11.22 5.32 22.50
N VAL A 4 -10.13 5.88 21.97
CA VAL A 4 -9.44 7.00 22.60
C VAL A 4 -10.18 8.26 22.17
N CYS A 5 -11.16 8.66 22.97
CA CYS A 5 -11.81 9.95 22.82
C CYS A 5 -10.81 11.04 23.22
N GLY A 6 -10.57 12.02 22.35
CA GLY A 6 -9.72 13.16 22.70
C GLY A 6 -10.31 13.92 23.89
N LYS A 7 -9.49 14.70 24.60
CA LYS A 7 -9.94 15.52 25.75
C LYS A 7 -11.11 16.48 25.42
N ASP A 8 -11.39 16.69 24.13
CA ASP A 8 -12.43 17.57 23.61
C ASP A 8 -13.70 16.81 23.13
N GLY A 9 -13.82 15.51 23.36
CA GLY A 9 -14.98 14.71 22.93
C GLY A 9 -14.98 14.30 21.44
N ARG A 10 -13.93 14.67 20.70
CA ARG A 10 -13.76 14.32 19.28
C ARG A 10 -13.20 12.90 19.12
N ASP A 11 -13.78 12.15 18.18
CA ASP A 11 -13.34 10.82 17.78
C ASP A 11 -12.35 10.91 16.62
N TYR A 12 -11.11 10.49 16.87
CA TYR A 12 -10.04 10.50 15.88
C TYR A 12 -9.80 9.13 15.25
N ILE A 13 -10.53 8.09 15.65
CA ILE A 13 -10.31 6.71 15.19
C ILE A 13 -10.38 6.63 13.67
N ARG A 14 -11.40 7.23 13.06
CA ARG A 14 -11.56 7.23 11.60
C ARG A 14 -10.37 7.85 10.88
N LEU A 15 -9.88 9.01 11.35
CA LEU A 15 -8.73 9.66 10.75
C LEU A 15 -7.46 8.79 10.86
N VAL A 16 -7.24 8.17 12.03
CA VAL A 16 -6.10 7.29 12.26
C VAL A 16 -6.19 6.03 11.39
N ASP A 17 -7.38 5.44 11.26
CA ASP A 17 -7.61 4.27 10.41
C ASP A 17 -7.33 4.59 8.94
N LEU A 18 -7.82 5.73 8.44
CA LEU A 18 -7.56 6.18 7.07
C LEU A 18 -6.07 6.41 6.81
N LEU A 19 -5.37 7.06 7.75
CA LEU A 19 -3.92 7.23 7.67
C LEU A 19 -3.22 5.87 7.65
N GLY A 20 -3.59 4.94 8.53
CA GLY A 20 -3.03 3.59 8.57
C GLY A 20 -3.19 2.83 7.26
N ILE A 21 -4.40 2.89 6.66
CA ILE A 21 -4.68 2.31 5.35
C ILE A 21 -3.80 2.94 4.27
N TYR A 22 -3.72 4.28 4.24
CA TYR A 22 -2.93 5.01 3.25
C TYR A 22 -1.44 4.60 3.32
N TYR A 23 -0.87 4.60 4.53
CA TYR A 23 0.53 4.23 4.72
C TYR A 23 0.82 2.77 4.35
N GLN A 24 -0.08 1.83 4.66
CA GLN A 24 0.12 0.43 4.32
C GLN A 24 0.11 0.20 2.81
N ILE A 25 -0.84 0.79 2.09
CA ILE A 25 -0.91 0.67 0.62
C ILE A 25 0.31 1.32 -0.02
N ARG A 26 0.72 2.49 0.50
CA ARG A 26 1.90 3.21 0.03
C ARG A 26 3.17 2.37 0.23
N ASP A 27 3.35 1.77 1.40
CA ASP A 27 4.51 0.93 1.71
C ASP A 27 4.58 -0.30 0.80
N ASP A 28 3.47 -1.02 0.63
CA ASP A 28 3.37 -2.17 -0.27
C ASP A 28 3.66 -1.79 -1.73
N TYR A 29 3.18 -0.62 -2.19
CA TYR A 29 3.49 -0.11 -3.54
C TYR A 29 4.98 0.18 -3.71
N MET A 30 5.58 0.91 -2.75
CA MET A 30 6.98 1.29 -2.82
C MET A 30 7.91 0.09 -2.71
N ASN A 31 7.53 -0.97 -1.97
CA ASN A 31 8.33 -2.20 -1.86
C ASN A 31 8.63 -2.81 -3.26
N VAL A 32 7.66 -2.76 -4.18
CA VAL A 32 7.83 -3.33 -5.52
C VAL A 32 8.43 -2.33 -6.51
N LYS A 33 8.01 -1.06 -6.50
CA LYS A 33 8.48 -0.05 -7.47
C LYS A 33 9.86 0.52 -7.14
N SER A 34 10.19 0.75 -5.87
CA SER A 34 11.48 1.37 -5.47
C SER A 34 12.66 0.41 -5.56
N SER A 35 12.40 -0.89 -5.55
CA SER A 35 13.42 -1.93 -5.60
C SER A 35 13.88 -2.23 -7.04
N GLU A 36 13.11 -1.82 -8.06
CA GLU A 36 13.53 -1.90 -9.47
C GLU A 36 14.74 -0.99 -9.77
N TYR A 37 14.97 0.05 -8.96
CA TYR A 37 16.05 1.03 -9.11
C TYR A 37 17.23 0.84 -8.14
N ASN A 38 17.15 -0.10 -7.19
CA ASN A 38 18.17 -0.32 -6.17
C ASN A 38 18.68 -1.77 -6.22
N ASP A 39 19.71 -2.02 -7.03
CA ASP A 39 20.36 -3.34 -7.21
C ASP A 39 20.95 -3.96 -5.92
N ASN A 40 20.93 -3.27 -4.78
CA ASN A 40 21.64 -3.66 -3.56
C ASN A 40 20.76 -3.89 -2.32
N LYS A 41 19.42 -3.78 -2.43
CA LYS A 41 18.51 -4.05 -1.30
C LYS A 41 17.44 -5.05 -1.74
N GLY A 42 17.19 -6.05 -0.89
CA GLY A 42 16.26 -7.17 -1.15
C GLY A 42 15.06 -6.78 -2.01
N TYR A 43 15.10 -7.16 -3.29
CA TYR A 43 14.03 -6.86 -4.23
C TYR A 43 12.81 -7.68 -3.82
N PHE A 44 11.66 -7.01 -3.71
CA PHE A 44 10.35 -7.61 -3.46
C PHE A 44 10.32 -8.66 -2.32
N GLU A 45 10.73 -8.24 -1.12
CA GLU A 45 10.85 -9.14 0.05
C GLU A 45 9.53 -9.76 0.52
N ASP A 46 8.38 -9.18 0.16
CA ASP A 46 7.07 -9.80 0.44
C ASP A 46 7.00 -11.24 -0.13
N ILE A 47 7.67 -11.50 -1.28
CA ILE A 47 7.76 -12.83 -1.89
C ILE A 47 8.61 -13.77 -1.01
N THR A 48 9.75 -13.30 -0.51
CA THR A 48 10.62 -14.06 0.40
C THR A 48 9.87 -14.44 1.68
N GLU A 49 9.18 -13.48 2.27
CA GLU A 49 8.47 -13.66 3.54
C GLU A 49 7.21 -14.52 3.36
N GLY A 50 6.64 -14.53 2.15
CA GLY A 50 5.32 -15.08 1.86
C GLY A 50 4.19 -14.16 2.36
N LYS A 51 4.46 -12.85 2.43
CA LYS A 51 3.50 -11.83 2.88
C LYS A 51 2.53 -11.50 1.75
N PHE A 52 1.23 -11.65 2.01
CA PHE A 52 0.17 -11.24 1.08
C PHE A 52 -0.07 -9.73 1.19
N SER A 53 0.79 -8.94 0.55
CA SER A 53 0.63 -7.48 0.48
C SER A 53 -0.52 -7.07 -0.43
N PHE A 54 -0.94 -5.80 -0.33
CA PHE A 54 -2.09 -5.24 -1.04
C PHE A 54 -2.08 -5.55 -2.55
N LEU A 55 -0.92 -5.37 -3.20
CA LEU A 55 -0.75 -5.62 -4.63
C LEU A 55 -0.90 -7.10 -5.00
N ILE A 56 -0.32 -8.00 -4.20
CA ILE A 56 -0.40 -9.45 -4.41
C ILE A 56 -1.85 -9.91 -4.26
N ILE A 57 -2.54 -9.46 -3.21
CA ILE A 57 -3.94 -9.79 -2.98
C ILE A 57 -4.79 -9.33 -4.16
N TYR A 58 -4.58 -8.10 -4.66
CA TYR A 58 -5.32 -7.61 -5.81
C TYR A 58 -5.09 -8.49 -7.05
N ALA A 59 -3.83 -8.78 -7.38
CA ALA A 59 -3.48 -9.59 -8.54
C ALA A 59 -4.10 -10.99 -8.48
N MET A 60 -4.10 -11.60 -7.28
CA MET A 60 -4.65 -12.94 -7.03
C MET A 60 -6.18 -13.02 -7.08
N LYS A 61 -6.91 -11.90 -7.12
CA LYS A 61 -8.36 -11.91 -7.37
C LYS A 61 -8.71 -12.36 -8.79
N ASN A 62 -7.77 -12.20 -9.73
CA ASN A 62 -7.93 -12.68 -11.08
C ASN A 62 -7.44 -14.14 -11.18
N PRO A 63 -8.30 -15.11 -11.54
CA PRO A 63 -7.93 -16.51 -11.68
C PRO A 63 -6.75 -16.77 -12.63
N LEU A 64 -6.52 -15.89 -13.61
CA LEU A 64 -5.40 -15.98 -14.55
C LEU A 64 -4.04 -15.90 -13.85
N TYR A 65 -3.92 -15.11 -12.77
CA TYR A 65 -2.67 -14.91 -12.04
C TYR A 65 -2.60 -15.69 -10.73
N GLN A 66 -3.75 -15.99 -10.11
CA GLN A 66 -3.86 -16.58 -8.77
C GLN A 66 -3.00 -17.84 -8.59
N GLY A 67 -3.09 -18.81 -9.50
CA GLY A 67 -2.37 -20.08 -9.38
C GLY A 67 -0.85 -19.91 -9.44
N GLN A 68 -0.38 -19.07 -10.36
CA GLN A 68 1.05 -18.81 -10.55
C GLN A 68 1.63 -18.06 -9.36
N LEU A 69 0.97 -16.97 -8.95
CA LEU A 69 1.38 -16.19 -7.79
C LEU A 69 1.36 -17.03 -6.52
N LEU A 70 0.34 -17.86 -6.29
CA LEU A 70 0.31 -18.75 -5.13
C LEU A 70 1.47 -19.75 -5.13
N SER A 71 1.79 -20.32 -6.29
CA SER A 71 2.94 -21.23 -6.43
C SER A 71 4.25 -20.54 -6.09
N ILE A 72 4.46 -19.31 -6.57
CA ILE A 72 5.66 -18.52 -6.28
C ILE A 72 5.72 -18.17 -4.79
N MET A 73 4.62 -17.68 -4.21
CA MET A 73 4.53 -17.30 -2.79
C MET A 73 4.87 -18.47 -1.85
N ARG A 74 4.49 -19.70 -2.22
CA ARG A 74 4.80 -20.90 -1.42
C ARG A 74 6.28 -21.26 -1.43
N GLN A 75 7.04 -20.84 -2.45
CA GLN A 75 8.47 -21.13 -2.54
C GLN A 75 9.30 -20.28 -1.58
N LYS A 76 8.81 -19.10 -1.18
CA LYS A 76 9.56 -18.15 -0.33
C LYS A 76 10.97 -17.90 -0.85
N THR A 77 11.07 -17.73 -2.16
CA THR A 77 12.33 -17.74 -2.88
C THR A 77 13.10 -16.43 -2.70
N GLN A 78 14.43 -16.54 -2.70
CA GLN A 78 15.35 -15.42 -2.78
C GLN A 78 15.80 -15.14 -4.22
N ASP A 79 15.40 -15.98 -5.19
CA ASP A 79 15.82 -15.86 -6.59
C ASP A 79 15.28 -14.57 -7.24
N PRO A 80 16.15 -13.61 -7.62
CA PRO A 80 15.73 -12.36 -8.24
C PRO A 80 14.94 -12.54 -9.53
N HIS A 81 15.17 -13.60 -10.31
CA HIS A 81 14.45 -13.85 -11.55
C HIS A 81 12.99 -14.24 -11.28
N VAL A 82 12.75 -15.08 -10.27
CA VAL A 82 11.40 -15.46 -9.88
C VAL A 82 10.65 -14.27 -9.27
N LYS A 83 11.33 -13.44 -8.48
CA LYS A 83 10.75 -12.20 -7.93
C LYS A 83 10.37 -11.21 -9.03
N LYS A 84 11.23 -11.02 -10.05
CA LYS A 84 10.92 -10.18 -11.23
C LYS A 84 9.73 -10.72 -12.02
N TYR A 85 9.63 -12.04 -12.18
CA TYR A 85 8.48 -12.67 -12.80
C TYR A 85 7.19 -12.45 -12.00
N ALA A 86 7.23 -12.58 -10.67
CA ALA A 86 6.07 -12.27 -9.83
C ALA A 86 5.63 -10.80 -9.96
N ALA A 87 6.59 -9.87 -9.99
CA ALA A 87 6.30 -8.45 -10.19
C ALA A 87 5.65 -8.16 -11.54
N SER A 88 6.07 -8.84 -12.63
CA SER A 88 5.46 -8.66 -13.94
C SER A 88 4.02 -9.18 -14.01
N LEU A 89 3.71 -10.31 -13.33
CA LEU A 89 2.33 -10.79 -13.20
C LEU A 89 1.44 -9.78 -12.45
N ILE A 90 1.97 -9.17 -11.38
CA ILE A 90 1.28 -8.14 -10.60
C ILE A 90 1.06 -6.89 -11.45
N GLU A 91 2.04 -6.47 -12.24
CA GLU A 91 1.90 -5.35 -13.16
C GLU A 91 0.83 -5.60 -14.23
N GLN A 92 0.87 -6.76 -14.89
CA GLN A 92 -0.11 -7.19 -15.89
C GLN A 92 -1.53 -7.31 -15.33
N SER A 93 -1.67 -7.55 -14.02
CA SER A 93 -2.98 -7.56 -13.37
C SER A 93 -3.62 -6.18 -13.20
N GLY A 94 -2.85 -5.10 -13.40
CA GLY A 94 -3.29 -3.73 -13.16
C GLY A 94 -3.23 -3.30 -11.69
N ALA A 95 -2.58 -4.09 -10.82
CA ALA A 95 -2.52 -3.83 -9.38
C ALA A 95 -1.94 -2.46 -9.02
N PHE A 96 -0.90 -2.02 -9.74
CA PHE A 96 -0.27 -0.71 -9.50
C PHE A 96 -1.24 0.44 -9.78
N GLY A 97 -1.93 0.42 -10.92
CA GLY A 97 -2.93 1.44 -11.25
C GLY A 97 -4.07 1.45 -10.24
N TYR A 98 -4.51 0.27 -9.80
CA TYR A 98 -5.51 0.17 -8.74
C TYR A 98 -5.02 0.75 -7.40
N ALA A 99 -3.77 0.50 -7.01
CA ALA A 99 -3.18 1.05 -5.80
C ALA A 99 -3.09 2.58 -5.83
N VAL A 100 -2.66 3.17 -6.95
CA VAL A 100 -2.62 4.63 -7.12
C VAL A 100 -4.02 5.24 -6.98
N ASN A 101 -5.02 4.68 -7.67
CA ASN A 101 -6.41 5.14 -7.54
C ASN A 101 -6.91 5.06 -6.11
N ARG A 102 -6.60 3.95 -5.40
CA ARG A 102 -6.99 3.77 -4.00
C ARG A 102 -6.28 4.75 -3.07
N LEU A 103 -5.00 5.05 -3.30
CA LEU A 103 -4.26 6.05 -2.53
C LEU A 103 -4.89 7.44 -2.68
N GLN A 104 -5.24 7.86 -3.89
CA GLN A 104 -5.90 9.15 -4.14
C GLN A 104 -7.28 9.22 -3.48
N GLU A 105 -8.05 8.12 -3.51
CA GLU A 105 -9.35 8.04 -2.85
C GLU A 105 -9.21 8.17 -1.32
N VAL A 106 -8.29 7.43 -0.71
CA VAL A 106 -8.06 7.47 0.75
C VAL A 106 -7.47 8.81 1.17
N GLU A 107 -6.58 9.41 0.38
CA GLU A 107 -6.06 10.77 0.60
C GLU A 107 -7.19 11.81 0.64
N SER A 108 -8.12 11.75 -0.32
CA SER A 108 -9.29 12.64 -0.33
C SER A 108 -10.13 12.48 0.93
N GLN A 109 -10.36 11.24 1.37
CA GLN A 109 -11.08 10.96 2.62
C GLN A 109 -10.34 11.46 3.87
N ILE A 110 -8.99 11.42 3.87
CA ILE A 110 -8.17 11.97 4.95
C ILE A 110 -8.37 13.49 5.03
N TYR A 111 -8.32 14.21 3.90
CA TYR A 111 -8.52 15.66 3.91
C TYR A 111 -9.92 16.04 4.41
N GLU A 112 -10.97 15.36 3.93
CA GLU A 112 -12.33 15.57 4.42
C GLU A 112 -12.45 15.33 5.93
N GLU A 113 -11.80 14.29 6.45
CA GLU A 113 -11.86 13.96 7.88
C GLU A 113 -11.08 14.98 8.73
N ILE A 114 -9.94 15.48 8.23
CA ILE A 114 -9.20 16.57 8.88
C ILE A 114 -10.07 17.82 8.97
N GLU A 115 -10.76 18.20 7.89
CA GLU A 115 -11.66 19.35 7.89
C GLU A 115 -12.82 19.16 8.88
N LYS A 116 -13.48 17.99 8.88
CA LYS A 116 -14.56 17.66 9.83
C LYS A 116 -14.12 17.77 11.29
N LEU A 117 -12.86 17.46 11.58
CA LEU A 117 -12.29 17.53 12.93
C LEU A 117 -11.82 18.94 13.33
N GLY A 118 -12.03 19.96 12.49
CA GLY A 118 -11.69 21.35 12.76
C GLY A 118 -10.38 21.83 12.12
N GLY A 119 -9.82 21.05 11.19
CA GLY A 119 -8.64 21.41 10.41
C GLY A 119 -7.31 21.20 11.14
N ASN A 120 -6.26 20.90 10.36
CA ASN A 120 -4.88 20.83 10.86
C ASN A 120 -3.89 21.02 9.71
N GLU A 121 -3.41 22.25 9.50
CA GLU A 121 -2.51 22.59 8.40
C GLU A 121 -1.20 21.78 8.40
N ARG A 122 -0.69 21.42 9.58
CA ARG A 122 0.55 20.64 9.67
C ARG A 122 0.32 19.22 9.16
N LEU A 123 -0.79 18.59 9.57
CA LEU A 123 -1.13 17.25 9.12
C LEU A 123 -1.42 17.22 7.62
N VAL A 124 -2.14 18.22 7.10
CA VAL A 124 -2.35 18.38 5.64
C VAL A 124 -1.02 18.40 4.89
N LYS A 125 -0.04 19.20 5.34
CA LYS A 125 1.29 19.26 4.72
C LYS A 125 2.04 17.92 4.77
N VAL A 126 1.87 17.13 5.83
CA VAL A 126 2.46 15.79 5.93
C VAL A 126 1.84 14.87 4.88
N VAL A 127 0.51 14.83 4.76
CA VAL A 127 -0.18 13.99 3.76
C VAL A 127 0.22 14.41 2.35
N GLN A 128 0.21 15.71 2.05
CA GLN A 128 0.66 16.26 0.76
C GLN A 128 2.11 15.92 0.42
N TYR A 129 3.00 15.88 1.42
CA TYR A 129 4.39 15.49 1.19
C TYR A 129 4.49 14.02 0.78
N LEU A 130 3.68 13.15 1.37
CA LEU A 130 3.71 11.70 1.13
C LEU A 130 3.05 11.31 -0.20
N SER A 131 2.14 12.13 -0.72
CA SER A 131 1.40 11.89 -1.96
C SER A 131 2.09 12.34 -3.23
N ARG A 132 3.24 13.02 -3.14
CA ARG A 132 4.00 13.54 -4.30
C ARG A 132 4.45 12.49 -5.32
N GLU A 133 4.60 11.24 -4.88
CA GLU A 133 5.04 10.13 -5.73
C GLU A 133 3.91 9.55 -6.61
N PHE A 134 2.67 10.02 -6.43
CA PHE A 134 1.46 9.45 -7.03
C PHE A 134 0.64 10.46 -7.87
N HIS A 135 1.19 11.64 -8.12
CA HIS A 135 0.62 12.74 -8.90
C HIS A 135 1.64 13.22 -9.94
#